data_AF-A0A090DSD1-F1
#
_entry.id   AF-A0A090DSD1-F1
#
_cell.length_a   1.000
_cell.length_b   1.000
_cell.length_c   1.000
_cell.angle_alpha   90.00
_cell.angle_beta   90.00
_cell.angle_gamma   90.00
#
_symmetry.space_group_name_H-M   'P 1'
#
loop_
_entity.id
_entity.type
_entity.pdbx_description
1 polymer ?
#
loop_
_entity_poly.entity_id
_entity_poly.type
_entity_poly.pdbx_seq_one_letter_code
_entity_poly.pdbx_strand_id
1 'polypeptide(L)'
;MTRSIMKSITYAAALGLGLMAGPTFAADFSAVYVMSDNLGDMGFNDNAATGFARAEKEGVKTRLLQASPTDPQLWRQNLEAVSNSGDWSVVFTGPNMHDNLADVAPQHPDQKYVFFDDELKQPNVLSVKYAQNEGSYLAGVLAAIAATDKKDFPLTSGDPKIAVVAGMDLPVIQDFILGFKQGAKTVVPDIDVQVIFIGNFNDAQKAYDLTKTAIQNGANVVFNVAGPAGLGILKGAADSKKYAIGVDSDQSGLHPDNVIASMIKQIGNSIYDSIKQIQDGKAEFGKLKIYGLANEGVGLVYNDKLVPADIKAKVDAAKAKVVSGEIKVDTAFK
;
A
#
# COMPACT_ATOMS: atom_id res chain seq x y z
N MET A 1 -73.35 47.45 -51.56
CA MET A 1 -74.05 47.34 -50.26
C MET A 1 -73.27 46.39 -49.36
N THR A 2 -72.72 46.95 -48.28
CA THR A 2 -72.50 46.35 -46.93
C THR A 2 -71.70 45.05 -46.70
N ARG A 3 -70.51 45.24 -46.09
CA ARG A 3 -69.91 44.56 -44.90
C ARG A 3 -69.41 43.09 -44.95
N SER A 4 -68.07 42.98 -44.92
CA SER A 4 -67.19 42.38 -43.88
C SER A 4 -67.66 41.14 -43.10
N ILE A 5 -66.89 40.04 -43.19
CA ILE A 5 -66.51 39.18 -42.05
C ILE A 5 -65.07 38.68 -42.22
N MET A 6 -64.25 38.95 -41.21
CA MET A 6 -62.87 38.53 -40.97
C MET A 6 -62.86 37.14 -40.29
N LYS A 7 -62.00 36.20 -40.72
CA LYS A 7 -61.57 35.07 -39.87
C LYS A 7 -60.08 34.75 -40.04
N SER A 8 -59.45 34.79 -38.88
CA SER A 8 -58.07 34.62 -38.44
C SER A 8 -57.37 33.35 -38.96
N ILE A 9 -56.09 33.50 -39.32
CA ILE A 9 -55.14 32.41 -39.56
C ILE A 9 -54.47 32.05 -38.23
N THR A 10 -54.58 30.80 -37.80
CA THR A 10 -53.87 30.26 -36.63
C THR A 10 -52.65 29.49 -37.11
N TYR A 11 -51.45 29.97 -36.76
CA TYR A 11 -50.20 29.23 -36.91
C TYR A 11 -50.10 28.17 -35.80
N ALA A 12 -50.01 26.89 -36.17
CA ALA A 12 -49.64 25.82 -35.25
C ALA A 12 -48.12 25.62 -35.30
N ALA A 13 -47.41 26.05 -34.25
CA ALA A 13 -46.00 25.77 -34.06
C ALA A 13 -45.83 24.36 -33.46
N ALA A 14 -45.27 23.43 -34.24
CA ALA A 14 -44.85 22.13 -33.74
C ALA A 14 -43.50 22.29 -33.00
N LEU A 15 -43.56 22.43 -31.68
CA LEU A 15 -42.37 22.32 -30.82
C LEU A 15 -41.91 20.86 -30.79
N GLY A 16 -40.68 20.61 -31.24
CA GLY A 16 -40.00 19.34 -31.04
C GLY A 16 -39.74 19.10 -29.55
N LEU A 17 -40.17 17.96 -29.04
CA LEU A 17 -39.66 17.42 -27.78
C LEU A 17 -38.21 16.97 -27.99
N GLY A 18 -37.28 17.88 -27.75
CA GLY A 18 -35.94 17.47 -27.34
C GLY A 18 -36.05 16.84 -25.96
N LEU A 19 -35.87 15.52 -25.87
CA LEU A 19 -35.53 14.87 -24.60
C LEU A 19 -34.19 15.46 -24.16
N MET A 20 -34.24 16.50 -23.33
CA MET A 20 -33.10 16.83 -22.49
C MET A 20 -32.97 15.69 -21.49
N ALA A 21 -32.02 14.80 -21.73
CA ALA A 21 -31.47 13.99 -20.66
C ALA A 21 -30.93 14.97 -19.62
N GLY A 22 -31.67 15.13 -18.52
CA GLY A 22 -31.14 15.79 -17.33
C GLY A 22 -29.87 15.05 -16.87
N PRO A 23 -29.05 15.67 -16.00
CA PRO A 23 -27.96 14.94 -15.38
C PRO A 23 -28.56 13.73 -14.68
N THR A 24 -28.28 12.53 -15.20
CA THR A 24 -28.40 11.30 -14.42
C THR A 24 -27.59 11.54 -13.16
N PHE A 25 -28.27 11.65 -12.01
CA PHE A 25 -27.60 11.49 -10.73
C PHE A 25 -26.86 10.16 -10.83
N ALA A 26 -25.53 10.22 -10.91
CA ALA A 26 -24.73 9.02 -10.69
C ALA A 26 -25.22 8.44 -9.36
N ALA A 27 -25.60 7.17 -9.35
CA ALA A 27 -25.95 6.49 -8.11
C ALA A 27 -24.88 6.83 -7.07
N ASP A 28 -25.29 7.22 -5.85
CA ASP A 28 -24.38 7.61 -4.77
C ASP A 28 -23.37 6.47 -4.53
N PHE A 29 -22.20 6.56 -5.17
CA PHE A 29 -21.22 5.48 -5.14
C PHE A 29 -20.63 5.41 -3.75
N SER A 30 -20.59 4.20 -3.18
CA SER A 30 -20.21 3.99 -1.78
C SER A 30 -19.14 2.92 -1.66
N ALA A 31 -18.14 3.17 -0.80
CA ALA A 31 -17.04 2.26 -0.54
C ALA A 31 -16.84 2.07 0.96
N VAL A 32 -16.75 0.82 1.42
CA VAL A 32 -16.45 0.52 2.83
C VAL A 32 -15.18 -0.30 2.93
N TYR A 33 -14.29 0.04 3.85
CA TYR A 33 -13.13 -0.77 4.21
C TYR A 33 -13.40 -1.52 5.50
N VAL A 34 -13.45 -2.84 5.42
CA VAL A 34 -13.48 -3.73 6.58
C VAL A 34 -12.05 -4.11 6.96
N MET A 35 -11.58 -3.55 8.07
CA MET A 35 -10.20 -3.64 8.51
C MET A 35 -10.02 -4.78 9.52
N SER A 36 -8.85 -5.42 9.49
CA SER A 36 -8.40 -6.34 10.55
C SER A 36 -7.57 -5.65 11.62
N ASP A 37 -7.42 -4.32 11.54
CA ASP A 37 -6.63 -3.49 12.46
C ASP A 37 -7.16 -2.04 12.43
N ASN A 38 -6.38 -1.10 12.95
CA ASN A 38 -6.72 0.30 13.16
C ASN A 38 -5.82 1.24 12.35
N LEU A 39 -6.26 2.49 12.25
CA LEU A 39 -5.48 3.62 11.76
C LEU A 39 -4.45 4.06 12.81
N GLY A 40 -3.52 4.94 12.40
CA GLY A 40 -2.46 5.48 13.24
C GLY A 40 -1.14 4.69 13.18
N ASP A 41 -1.01 3.79 12.20
CA ASP A 41 0.20 2.99 11.97
C ASP A 41 1.31 3.76 11.23
N MET A 42 1.02 4.97 10.74
CA MET A 42 1.91 5.80 9.92
C MET A 42 2.49 5.03 8.72
N GLY A 43 1.74 4.06 8.22
CA GLY A 43 2.19 3.02 7.31
C GLY A 43 1.04 2.51 6.47
N PHE A 44 0.78 1.21 6.52
CA PHE A 44 -0.14 0.48 5.65
C PHE A 44 -1.59 1.02 5.68
N ASN A 45 -2.21 1.07 6.86
CA ASN A 45 -3.61 1.44 7.00
C ASN A 45 -3.82 2.95 6.82
N ASP A 46 -2.89 3.77 7.30
CA ASP A 46 -2.94 5.22 7.05
C ASP A 46 -2.73 5.54 5.56
N ASN A 47 -1.86 4.80 4.86
CA ASN A 47 -1.71 4.92 3.40
C ASN A 47 -3.01 4.54 2.68
N ALA A 48 -3.65 3.44 3.09
CA ALA A 48 -4.94 3.01 2.56
C ALA A 48 -6.03 4.09 2.72
N ALA A 49 -6.09 4.72 3.91
CA ALA A 49 -7.04 5.78 4.20
C ALA A 49 -6.90 7.00 3.26
N THR A 50 -5.70 7.29 2.75
CA THR A 50 -5.52 8.38 1.78
C THR A 50 -6.28 8.16 0.48
N GLY A 51 -6.43 6.91 0.04
CA GLY A 51 -7.19 6.54 -1.16
C GLY A 51 -8.68 6.80 -1.00
N PHE A 52 -9.25 6.40 0.14
CA PHE A 52 -10.63 6.68 0.50
C PHE A 52 -10.88 8.19 0.65
N ALA A 53 -10.02 8.91 1.36
CA ALA A 53 -10.15 10.35 1.54
C ALA A 53 -10.09 11.13 0.21
N ARG A 54 -9.31 10.65 -0.77
CA ARG A 54 -9.28 11.21 -2.13
C ARG A 54 -10.60 10.95 -2.86
N ALA A 55 -11.16 9.75 -2.74
CA ALA A 55 -12.45 9.41 -3.32
C ALA A 55 -13.62 10.22 -2.69
N GLU A 56 -13.58 10.46 -1.38
CA GLU A 56 -14.58 11.30 -0.69
C GLU A 56 -14.63 12.72 -1.25
N LYS A 57 -13.46 13.31 -1.55
CA LYS A 57 -13.39 14.63 -2.19
C LYS A 57 -14.05 14.67 -3.57
N GLU A 58 -14.24 13.52 -4.21
CA GLU A 58 -14.94 13.36 -5.49
C GLU A 58 -16.40 12.91 -5.33
N GLY A 59 -16.93 12.90 -4.10
CA GLY A 59 -18.33 12.58 -3.81
C GLY A 59 -18.62 11.10 -3.54
N VAL A 60 -17.60 10.25 -3.38
CA VAL A 60 -17.81 8.86 -2.94
C VAL A 60 -18.12 8.85 -1.44
N LYS A 61 -19.21 8.17 -1.04
CA LYS A 61 -19.48 7.92 0.37
C LYS A 61 -18.53 6.85 0.88
N THR A 62 -17.63 7.18 1.81
CA THR A 62 -16.73 6.16 2.38
C THR A 62 -16.99 5.86 3.84
N ARG A 63 -16.57 4.66 4.28
CA ARG A 63 -16.52 4.29 5.70
C ARG A 63 -15.36 3.33 5.95
N LEU A 64 -14.60 3.59 7.00
CA LEU A 64 -13.53 2.71 7.46
C LEU A 64 -13.99 2.04 8.76
N LEU A 65 -14.16 0.73 8.74
CA LEU A 65 -14.56 -0.09 9.88
C LEU A 65 -13.31 -0.69 10.53
N GLN A 66 -12.74 0.06 11.46
CA GLN A 66 -11.61 -0.37 12.28
C GLN A 66 -12.03 -1.50 13.24
N ALA A 67 -11.10 -2.40 13.54
CA ALA A 67 -11.29 -3.45 14.51
C ALA A 67 -9.96 -3.78 15.21
N SER A 68 -10.03 -4.40 16.39
CA SER A 68 -8.82 -4.83 17.09
C SER A 68 -8.07 -5.90 16.28
N PRO A 69 -6.72 -5.85 16.18
CA PRO A 69 -5.91 -6.90 15.55
C PRO A 69 -5.97 -8.25 16.27
N THR A 70 -6.63 -8.32 17.43
CA THR A 70 -6.82 -9.56 18.20
C THR A 70 -8.28 -10.01 18.23
N ASP A 71 -9.14 -9.49 17.36
CA ASP A 71 -10.58 -9.81 17.33
C ASP A 71 -11.05 -10.30 15.94
N PRO A 72 -10.62 -11.50 15.52
CA PRO A 72 -11.03 -12.08 14.23
C PRO A 72 -12.53 -12.33 14.11
N GLN A 73 -13.23 -12.47 15.25
CA GLN A 73 -14.68 -12.63 15.27
C GLN A 73 -15.36 -11.34 14.81
N LEU A 74 -14.95 -10.19 15.34
CA LEU A 74 -15.49 -8.90 14.92
C LEU A 74 -15.19 -8.61 13.44
N TRP A 75 -14.03 -9.01 12.92
CA TRP A 75 -13.73 -8.82 11.49
C TRP A 75 -14.71 -9.57 10.60
N ARG A 76 -14.99 -10.84 10.94
CA ARG A 76 -15.99 -11.66 10.24
C ARG A 76 -17.38 -11.03 10.31
N GLN A 77 -17.82 -10.64 11.51
CA GLN A 77 -19.12 -10.03 11.72
C GLN A 77 -19.27 -8.72 10.92
N ASN A 78 -18.24 -7.88 10.88
CA ASN A 78 -18.26 -6.66 10.09
C ASN A 78 -18.36 -6.96 8.59
N LEU A 79 -17.58 -7.92 8.08
CA LEU A 79 -17.62 -8.31 6.66
C LEU A 79 -18.98 -8.89 6.25
N GLU A 80 -19.55 -9.77 7.06
CA GLU A 80 -20.88 -10.33 6.85
C GLU A 80 -21.95 -9.23 6.93
N ALA A 81 -21.88 -8.32 7.91
CA ALA A 81 -22.85 -7.25 8.07
C ALA A 81 -22.85 -6.28 6.87
N VAL A 82 -21.68 -5.85 6.38
CA VAL A 82 -21.62 -4.94 5.22
C VAL A 82 -22.05 -5.64 3.93
N SER A 83 -21.78 -6.94 3.79
CA SER A 83 -22.15 -7.71 2.60
C SER A 83 -23.65 -8.03 2.55
N ASN A 84 -24.25 -8.32 3.72
CA ASN A 84 -25.69 -8.57 3.84
C ASN A 84 -26.54 -7.31 3.66
N SER A 85 -26.00 -6.12 3.93
CA SER A 85 -26.79 -4.89 3.86
C SER A 85 -27.12 -4.48 2.43
N GLY A 86 -26.23 -4.77 1.47
CA GLY A 86 -26.38 -4.35 0.07
C GLY A 86 -26.27 -2.83 -0.15
N ASP A 87 -25.87 -2.06 0.86
CA ASP A 87 -25.78 -0.59 0.80
C ASP A 87 -24.49 -0.07 0.15
N TRP A 88 -23.53 -0.96 -0.09
CA TRP A 88 -22.16 -0.62 -0.48
C TRP A 88 -21.88 -0.99 -1.93
N SER A 89 -21.51 0.00 -2.76
CA SER A 89 -21.13 -0.26 -4.16
C SER A 89 -19.89 -1.16 -4.26
N VAL A 90 -19.00 -1.08 -3.27
CA VAL A 90 -17.81 -1.92 -3.15
C VAL A 90 -17.38 -2.08 -1.69
N VAL A 91 -16.95 -3.29 -1.34
CA VAL A 91 -16.35 -3.63 -0.04
C VAL A 91 -14.85 -3.89 -0.22
N PHE A 92 -14.02 -3.18 0.52
CA PHE A 92 -12.58 -3.37 0.58
C PHE A 92 -12.21 -4.21 1.81
N THR A 93 -11.22 -5.06 1.67
CA THR A 93 -10.57 -5.76 2.79
C THR A 93 -9.12 -6.08 2.44
N GLY A 94 -8.32 -6.49 3.43
CA GLY A 94 -6.87 -6.60 3.29
C GLY A 94 -6.25 -7.70 4.15
N PRO A 95 -5.01 -7.55 4.66
CA PRO A 95 -4.30 -8.58 5.42
C PRO A 95 -5.16 -9.26 6.50
N ASN A 96 -4.90 -10.55 6.74
CA ASN A 96 -5.63 -11.41 7.69
C ASN A 96 -7.12 -11.69 7.37
N MET A 97 -7.64 -11.23 6.23
CA MET A 97 -9.06 -11.40 5.86
C MET A 97 -9.31 -12.46 4.79
N HIS A 98 -8.28 -13.22 4.40
CA HIS A 98 -8.37 -14.22 3.31
C HIS A 98 -9.50 -15.22 3.52
N ASP A 99 -9.47 -15.95 4.64
CA ASP A 99 -10.45 -17.00 4.92
C ASP A 99 -11.86 -16.40 5.11
N ASN A 100 -11.95 -15.24 5.77
CA ASN A 100 -13.21 -14.51 5.93
C ASN A 100 -13.83 -14.14 4.58
N LEU A 101 -13.04 -13.61 3.66
CA LEU A 101 -13.52 -13.21 2.34
C LEU A 101 -13.82 -14.44 1.45
N ALA A 102 -13.02 -15.50 1.55
CA ALA A 102 -13.25 -16.75 0.84
C ALA A 102 -14.60 -17.39 1.23
N ASP A 103 -14.98 -17.31 2.51
CA ASP A 103 -16.28 -17.74 3.02
C ASP A 103 -17.43 -16.84 2.54
N VAL A 104 -17.26 -15.51 2.62
CA VAL A 104 -18.36 -14.54 2.43
C VAL A 104 -18.61 -14.21 0.97
N ALA A 105 -17.57 -13.96 0.16
CA ALA A 105 -17.74 -13.49 -1.22
C ALA A 105 -18.63 -14.39 -2.12
N PRO A 106 -18.57 -15.74 -2.04
CA PRO A 106 -19.45 -16.62 -2.82
C PRO A 106 -20.93 -16.53 -2.42
N GLN A 107 -21.24 -16.09 -1.20
CA GLN A 107 -22.62 -15.93 -0.71
C GLN A 107 -23.27 -14.64 -1.22
N HIS A 108 -22.45 -13.71 -1.76
CA HIS A 108 -22.89 -12.41 -2.26
C HIS A 108 -22.38 -12.16 -3.69
N PRO A 109 -22.84 -12.93 -4.69
CA PRO A 109 -22.29 -12.89 -6.05
C PRO A 109 -22.39 -11.52 -6.73
N ASP A 110 -23.36 -10.69 -6.34
CA ASP A 110 -23.56 -9.34 -6.89
C ASP A 110 -22.77 -8.25 -6.14
N GLN A 111 -22.26 -8.55 -4.94
CA GLN A 111 -21.42 -7.62 -4.18
C GLN A 111 -20.02 -7.60 -4.76
N LYS A 112 -19.52 -6.40 -5.06
CA LYS A 112 -18.15 -6.19 -5.52
C LYS A 112 -17.19 -6.09 -4.35
N TYR A 113 -16.08 -6.79 -4.45
CA TYR A 113 -15.01 -6.77 -3.45
C TYR A 113 -13.69 -6.32 -4.07
N VAL A 114 -12.90 -5.61 -3.29
CA VAL A 114 -11.47 -5.38 -3.58
C VAL A 114 -10.67 -5.96 -2.41
N PHE A 115 -9.80 -6.90 -2.73
CA PHE A 115 -8.92 -7.56 -1.77
C PHE A 115 -7.49 -7.13 -2.03
N PHE A 116 -6.88 -6.38 -1.12
CA PHE A 116 -5.55 -5.80 -1.34
C PHE A 116 -4.50 -6.34 -0.39
N ASP A 117 -3.25 -6.38 -0.87
CA ASP A 117 -2.10 -7.04 -0.25
C ASP A 117 -2.23 -8.57 -0.14
N ASP A 118 -3.20 -9.16 -0.85
CA ASP A 118 -3.40 -10.61 -0.98
C ASP A 118 -4.22 -10.93 -2.26
N GLU A 119 -4.40 -12.21 -2.55
CA GLU A 119 -5.11 -12.72 -3.72
C GLU A 119 -6.23 -13.69 -3.34
N LEU A 120 -7.40 -13.52 -3.95
CA LEU A 120 -8.50 -14.46 -3.85
C LEU A 120 -9.19 -14.57 -5.21
N LYS A 121 -9.14 -15.76 -5.82
CA LYS A 121 -9.73 -16.02 -7.13
C LYS A 121 -11.24 -16.26 -7.02
N GLN A 122 -12.01 -15.18 -7.06
CA GLN A 122 -13.48 -15.21 -7.09
C GLN A 122 -14.04 -14.24 -8.14
N PRO A 123 -15.16 -14.56 -8.83
CA PRO A 123 -15.68 -13.75 -9.94
C PRO A 123 -16.02 -12.30 -9.61
N ASN A 124 -16.31 -12.00 -8.34
CA ASN A 124 -16.71 -10.70 -7.81
C ASN A 124 -15.62 -10.01 -6.97
N VAL A 125 -14.39 -10.54 -6.97
CA VAL A 125 -13.25 -10.01 -6.21
C VAL A 125 -12.19 -9.48 -7.18
N LEU A 126 -11.80 -8.22 -7.03
CA LEU A 126 -10.59 -7.67 -7.63
C LEU A 126 -9.45 -7.81 -6.62
N SER A 127 -8.43 -8.62 -6.94
CA SER A 127 -7.25 -8.75 -6.07
C SER A 127 -6.16 -7.77 -6.46
N VAL A 128 -5.48 -7.20 -5.47
CA VAL A 128 -4.37 -6.26 -5.65
C VAL A 128 -3.18 -6.73 -4.81
N LYS A 129 -2.04 -7.00 -5.45
CA LYS A 129 -0.76 -7.27 -4.75
C LYS A 129 0.30 -6.25 -5.14
N TYR A 130 1.30 -6.14 -4.29
CA TYR A 130 2.46 -5.28 -4.51
C TYR A 130 3.69 -6.15 -4.74
N ALA A 131 4.57 -5.74 -5.65
CA ALA A 131 5.86 -6.37 -5.85
C ALA A 131 6.86 -5.82 -4.82
N GLN A 132 6.57 -6.03 -3.52
CA GLN A 132 7.41 -5.47 -2.45
C GLN A 132 8.86 -5.96 -2.52
N ASN A 133 9.11 -7.16 -3.04
CA ASN A 133 10.46 -7.62 -3.34
C ASN A 133 11.24 -6.63 -4.22
N GLU A 134 10.63 -6.07 -5.27
CA GLU A 134 11.28 -5.08 -6.16
C GLU A 134 11.63 -3.79 -5.42
N GLY A 135 10.71 -3.25 -4.62
CA GLY A 135 10.96 -2.06 -3.80
C GLY A 135 12.03 -2.34 -2.72
N SER A 136 11.94 -3.49 -2.06
CA SER A 136 12.90 -3.93 -1.04
C SER A 136 14.28 -4.19 -1.62
N TYR A 137 14.39 -4.62 -2.88
CA TYR A 137 15.66 -4.69 -3.57
C TYR A 137 16.37 -3.33 -3.58
N LEU A 138 15.66 -2.24 -3.89
CA LEU A 138 16.23 -0.89 -3.82
C LEU A 138 16.62 -0.49 -2.40
N ALA A 139 15.79 -0.83 -1.41
CA ALA A 139 16.11 -0.62 0.01
C ALA A 139 17.39 -1.39 0.42
N GLY A 140 17.58 -2.60 -0.08
CA GLY A 140 18.78 -3.41 0.15
C GLY A 140 20.04 -2.79 -0.44
N VAL A 141 19.95 -2.30 -1.69
CA VAL A 141 21.05 -1.57 -2.33
C VAL A 141 21.45 -0.35 -1.49
N LEU A 142 20.47 0.49 -1.10
CA LEU A 142 20.74 1.67 -0.27
C LEU A 142 21.33 1.28 1.09
N ALA A 143 20.77 0.27 1.77
CA ALA A 143 21.25 -0.18 3.07
C ALA A 143 22.70 -0.68 3.03
N ALA A 144 23.08 -1.42 1.97
CA ALA A 144 24.44 -1.92 1.81
C ALA A 144 25.45 -0.78 1.57
N ILE A 145 25.08 0.22 0.77
CA ILE A 145 25.89 1.44 0.59
C ILE A 145 26.03 2.17 1.92
N ALA A 146 24.92 2.47 2.59
CA ALA A 146 24.92 3.21 3.85
C ALA A 146 25.66 2.49 4.99
N ALA A 147 25.64 1.16 4.99
CA ALA A 147 26.39 0.36 5.96
C ALA A 147 27.91 0.44 5.76
N THR A 148 28.39 0.65 4.53
CA THR A 148 29.84 0.59 4.23
C THR A 148 30.48 1.94 3.95
N ASP A 149 29.69 2.98 3.65
CA ASP A 149 30.18 4.31 3.35
C ASP A 149 30.19 5.23 4.58
N LYS A 150 31.32 5.27 5.29
CA LYS A 150 31.51 6.15 6.46
C LYS A 150 31.54 7.63 6.13
N LYS A 151 31.80 7.99 4.87
CA LYS A 151 31.96 9.39 4.47
C LYS A 151 30.58 10.05 4.43
N ASP A 152 29.66 9.43 3.73
CA ASP A 152 28.32 9.99 3.52
C ASP A 152 27.32 9.53 4.60
N PHE A 153 27.61 8.41 5.28
CA PHE A 153 26.77 7.86 6.35
C PHE A 153 27.53 7.73 7.69
N PRO A 154 27.82 8.84 8.40
CA PRO A 154 28.70 8.86 9.58
C PRO A 154 28.20 8.06 10.80
N LEU A 155 26.92 7.63 10.83
CA LEU A 155 26.41 6.77 11.90
C LEU A 155 26.81 5.28 11.72
N THR A 156 27.39 4.91 10.57
CA THR A 156 27.83 3.53 10.33
C THR A 156 29.19 3.22 10.98
N SER A 157 29.38 1.97 11.42
CA SER A 157 30.71 1.44 11.77
C SER A 157 31.54 1.06 10.53
N GLY A 158 30.93 1.04 9.34
CA GLY A 158 31.51 0.60 8.07
C GLY A 158 31.52 -0.90 7.84
N ASP A 159 31.06 -1.69 8.82
CA ASP A 159 30.97 -3.13 8.69
C ASP A 159 29.78 -3.51 7.80
N PRO A 160 29.92 -4.53 6.92
CA PRO A 160 28.87 -4.96 6.02
C PRO A 160 27.82 -5.82 6.76
N LYS A 161 27.14 -5.19 7.73
CA LYS A 161 26.11 -5.80 8.56
C LYS A 161 24.87 -4.94 8.59
N ILE A 162 23.75 -5.51 8.19
CA ILE A 162 22.43 -4.86 8.18
C ILE A 162 21.39 -5.79 8.80
N ALA A 163 20.22 -5.27 9.13
CA ALA A 163 19.15 -6.06 9.71
C ALA A 163 17.81 -5.76 9.06
N VAL A 164 16.94 -6.75 9.05
CA VAL A 164 15.50 -6.61 8.87
C VAL A 164 14.84 -7.00 10.19
N VAL A 165 14.05 -6.09 10.75
CA VAL A 165 13.16 -6.41 11.86
C VAL A 165 11.74 -6.38 11.30
N ALA A 166 11.05 -7.51 11.40
CA ALA A 166 9.81 -7.76 10.69
C ALA A 166 8.69 -8.24 11.62
N GLY A 167 7.44 -8.07 11.22
CA GLY A 167 6.28 -8.46 12.02
C GLY A 167 6.17 -9.97 12.20
N MET A 168 5.44 -10.64 11.30
CA MET A 168 5.22 -12.10 11.33
C MET A 168 5.97 -12.81 10.20
N ASP A 169 6.22 -14.11 10.35
CA ASP A 169 6.76 -14.95 9.28
C ASP A 169 5.63 -15.37 8.33
N LEU A 170 5.35 -14.52 7.34
CA LEU A 170 4.31 -14.70 6.33
C LEU A 170 4.92 -14.58 4.92
N PRO A 171 4.31 -15.18 3.88
CA PRO A 171 4.82 -15.11 2.51
C PRO A 171 5.09 -13.67 2.03
N VAL A 172 4.20 -12.73 2.33
CA VAL A 172 4.39 -11.31 1.98
C VAL A 172 5.62 -10.71 2.66
N ILE A 173 5.89 -11.04 3.93
CA ILE A 173 7.05 -10.55 4.69
C ILE A 173 8.34 -11.19 4.19
N GLN A 174 8.30 -12.48 3.84
CA GLN A 174 9.43 -13.15 3.21
C GLN A 174 9.78 -12.53 1.86
N ASP A 175 8.80 -12.03 1.11
CA ASP A 175 9.01 -11.34 -0.17
C ASP A 175 9.82 -10.03 0.01
N PHE A 176 9.50 -9.22 1.03
CA PHE A 176 10.33 -8.06 1.40
C PHE A 176 11.77 -8.49 1.74
N ILE A 177 11.94 -9.53 2.56
CA ILE A 177 13.24 -10.01 3.03
C ILE A 177 14.09 -10.52 1.86
N LEU A 178 13.49 -11.27 0.93
CA LEU A 178 14.16 -11.79 -0.27
C LEU A 178 14.70 -10.67 -1.14
N GLY A 179 13.85 -9.70 -1.48
CA GLY A 179 14.25 -8.52 -2.26
C GLY A 179 15.38 -7.75 -1.58
N PHE A 180 15.23 -7.44 -0.29
CA PHE A 180 16.24 -6.72 0.49
C PHE A 180 17.60 -7.42 0.49
N LYS A 181 17.62 -8.73 0.77
CA LYS A 181 18.86 -9.54 0.73
C LYS A 181 19.49 -9.54 -0.65
N GLN A 182 18.69 -9.72 -1.71
CA GLN A 182 19.19 -9.75 -3.08
C GLN A 182 19.82 -8.41 -3.47
N GLY A 183 19.13 -7.30 -3.19
CA GLY A 183 19.62 -5.95 -3.46
C GLY A 183 20.92 -5.65 -2.74
N ALA A 184 20.98 -5.94 -1.44
CA ALA A 184 22.18 -5.71 -0.63
C ALA A 184 23.41 -6.47 -1.16
N LYS A 185 23.22 -7.72 -1.57
CA LYS A 185 24.28 -8.58 -2.12
C LYS A 185 24.83 -8.12 -3.47
N THR A 186 24.08 -7.32 -4.23
CA THR A 186 24.59 -6.75 -5.49
C THR A 186 25.62 -5.65 -5.27
N VAL A 187 25.60 -5.01 -4.10
CA VAL A 187 26.57 -3.98 -3.70
C VAL A 187 27.73 -4.61 -2.92
N VAL A 188 27.39 -5.47 -1.96
CA VAL A 188 28.37 -6.13 -1.08
C VAL A 188 28.04 -7.63 -1.04
N PRO A 189 28.74 -8.49 -1.83
CA PRO A 189 28.38 -9.90 -1.98
C PRO A 189 28.27 -10.70 -0.68
N ASP A 190 29.16 -10.44 0.28
CA ASP A 190 29.25 -11.12 1.58
C ASP A 190 28.56 -10.34 2.71
N ILE A 191 27.62 -9.44 2.40
CA ILE A 191 26.90 -8.68 3.42
C ILE A 191 26.08 -9.60 4.33
N ASP A 192 26.22 -9.39 5.64
CA ASP A 192 25.47 -10.11 6.67
C ASP A 192 24.12 -9.41 6.88
N VAL A 193 23.04 -10.17 6.67
CA VAL A 193 21.67 -9.68 6.83
C VAL A 193 20.98 -10.45 7.94
N GLN A 194 20.94 -9.83 9.12
CA GLN A 194 20.17 -10.34 10.26
C GLN A 194 18.67 -10.23 9.94
N VAL A 195 17.89 -11.27 10.25
CA VAL A 195 16.43 -11.25 10.13
C VAL A 195 15.84 -11.63 11.47
N ILE A 196 15.02 -10.74 12.02
CA ILE A 196 14.40 -10.94 13.33
C ILE A 196 12.90 -10.69 13.22
N PHE A 197 12.10 -11.68 13.63
CA PHE A 197 10.64 -11.57 13.66
C PHE A 197 10.15 -11.19 15.05
N ILE A 198 9.24 -10.22 15.11
CA ILE A 198 8.55 -9.78 16.32
C ILE A 198 7.52 -10.85 16.75
N GLY A 199 6.88 -11.50 15.77
CA GLY A 199 5.80 -12.46 15.93
C GLY A 199 4.39 -11.83 15.88
N ASN A 200 4.29 -10.51 15.68
CA ASN A 200 3.05 -9.76 15.47
C ASN A 200 3.38 -8.41 14.81
N PHE A 201 2.36 -7.62 14.49
CA PHE A 201 2.50 -6.29 13.87
C PHE A 201 2.18 -5.12 14.83
N ASN A 202 1.91 -5.37 16.11
CA ASN A 202 1.37 -4.36 17.04
C ASN A 202 2.24 -4.12 18.29
N ASP A 203 3.24 -4.96 18.57
CA ASP A 203 4.12 -4.82 19.72
C ASP A 203 5.35 -3.93 19.42
N ALA A 204 5.12 -2.62 19.43
CA ALA A 204 6.18 -1.63 19.19
C ALA A 204 7.29 -1.68 20.24
N GLN A 205 6.99 -2.05 21.49
CA GLN A 205 8.02 -2.14 22.54
C GLN A 205 8.96 -3.30 22.27
N LYS A 206 8.43 -4.49 21.96
CA LYS A 206 9.25 -5.64 21.56
C LYS A 206 10.05 -5.34 20.30
N ALA A 207 9.46 -4.66 19.32
CA ALA A 207 10.16 -4.26 18.10
C ALA A 207 11.35 -3.32 18.37
N TYR A 208 11.19 -2.37 19.28
CA TYR A 208 12.26 -1.49 19.76
C TYR A 208 13.41 -2.29 20.39
N ASP A 209 13.09 -3.22 21.30
CA ASP A 209 14.09 -4.03 21.99
C ASP A 209 14.86 -4.95 21.02
N LEU A 210 14.16 -5.63 20.11
CA LEU A 210 14.77 -6.47 19.06
C LEU A 210 15.66 -5.66 18.11
N THR A 211 15.27 -4.43 17.80
CA THR A 211 16.08 -3.52 16.97
C THR A 211 17.39 -3.16 17.67
N LYS A 212 17.35 -2.87 18.96
CA LYS A 212 18.56 -2.63 19.75
C LYS A 212 19.45 -3.86 19.80
N THR A 213 18.88 -5.06 19.92
CA THR A 213 19.65 -6.31 19.83
C THR A 213 20.34 -6.47 18.47
N ALA A 214 19.64 -6.21 17.36
CA ALA A 214 20.24 -6.28 16.02
C ALA A 214 21.44 -5.33 15.87
N ILE A 215 21.31 -4.11 16.41
CA ILE A 215 22.36 -3.09 16.39
C ILE A 215 23.52 -3.47 17.32
N GLN A 216 23.25 -4.00 18.51
CA GLN A 216 24.27 -4.54 19.42
C GLN A 216 25.06 -5.69 18.78
N ASN A 217 24.40 -6.48 17.92
CA ASN A 217 25.03 -7.52 17.10
C ASN A 217 25.74 -6.98 15.84
N GLY A 218 25.78 -5.65 15.68
CA GLY A 218 26.60 -4.95 14.69
C GLY A 218 25.84 -4.43 13.47
N ALA A 219 24.50 -4.49 13.43
CA ALA A 219 23.76 -3.92 12.30
C ALA A 219 23.95 -2.39 12.21
N ASN A 220 24.29 -1.91 11.02
CA ASN A 220 24.49 -0.48 10.73
C ASN A 220 23.23 0.21 10.18
N VAL A 221 22.37 -0.56 9.52
CA VAL A 221 21.08 -0.11 8.98
C VAL A 221 20.03 -1.15 9.31
N VAL A 222 18.85 -0.71 9.75
CA VAL A 222 17.71 -1.59 10.06
C VAL A 222 16.53 -1.27 9.15
N PHE A 223 16.03 -2.26 8.41
CA PHE A 223 14.83 -2.15 7.61
C PHE A 223 13.60 -2.57 8.43
N ASN A 224 12.62 -1.66 8.54
CA ASN A 224 11.33 -1.89 9.18
C ASN A 224 10.38 -2.62 8.21
N VAL A 225 9.85 -3.78 8.60
CA VAL A 225 8.77 -4.48 7.86
C VAL A 225 7.71 -4.99 8.85
N ALA A 226 7.15 -4.09 9.66
CA ALA A 226 6.38 -4.48 10.84
C ALA A 226 5.09 -3.67 11.11
N GLY A 227 4.56 -2.94 10.13
CA GLY A 227 3.32 -2.17 10.30
C GLY A 227 3.39 -1.24 11.54
N PRO A 228 2.36 -1.18 12.41
CA PRO A 228 2.37 -0.35 13.61
C PRO A 228 3.57 -0.57 14.54
N ALA A 229 3.99 -1.82 14.75
CA ALA A 229 5.16 -2.16 15.56
C ALA A 229 6.45 -1.56 15.00
N GLY A 230 6.46 -1.25 13.69
CA GLY A 230 7.54 -0.59 12.99
C GLY A 230 7.97 0.76 13.59
N LEU A 231 7.06 1.47 14.25
CA LEU A 231 7.39 2.70 14.98
C LEU A 231 8.45 2.45 16.06
N GLY A 232 8.38 1.29 16.73
CA GLY A 232 9.39 0.85 17.69
C GLY A 232 10.76 0.59 17.04
N ILE A 233 10.78 0.05 15.81
CA ILE A 233 12.01 -0.19 15.06
C ILE A 233 12.70 1.12 14.72
N LEU A 234 11.95 2.08 14.15
CA LEU A 234 12.51 3.37 13.77
C LEU A 234 13.06 4.12 14.99
N LYS A 235 12.31 4.10 16.10
CA LYS A 235 12.77 4.67 17.37
C LYS A 235 14.01 3.97 17.92
N GLY A 236 14.05 2.64 17.85
CA GLY A 236 15.18 1.84 18.34
C GLY A 236 16.47 2.13 17.59
N ALA A 237 16.39 2.30 16.27
CA ALA A 237 17.51 2.74 15.45
C ALA A 237 17.94 4.18 15.79
N ALA A 238 16.98 5.10 15.95
CA ALA A 238 17.26 6.50 16.29
C ALA A 238 17.97 6.65 17.65
N ASP A 239 17.43 6.03 18.70
CA ASP A 239 18.03 6.06 20.05
C ASP A 239 19.41 5.39 20.09
N SER A 240 19.64 4.41 19.22
CA SER A 240 20.94 3.74 19.06
C SER A 240 21.89 4.50 18.12
N LYS A 241 21.48 5.65 17.59
CA LYS A 241 22.23 6.46 16.63
C LYS A 241 22.66 5.64 15.41
N LYS A 242 21.74 4.88 14.83
CA LYS A 242 21.91 4.11 13.58
C LYS A 242 20.86 4.49 12.56
N TYR A 243 21.06 4.07 11.32
CA TYR A 243 20.12 4.34 10.25
C TYR A 243 18.99 3.32 10.21
N ALA A 244 17.84 3.76 9.71
CA ALA A 244 16.70 2.92 9.43
C ALA A 244 16.12 3.20 8.05
N ILE A 245 15.42 2.21 7.51
CA ILE A 245 14.57 2.35 6.33
C ILE A 245 13.12 2.08 6.75
N GLY A 246 12.22 3.01 6.48
CA GLY A 246 10.79 2.88 6.72
C GLY A 246 10.08 2.05 5.65
N VAL A 247 8.77 1.86 5.80
CA VAL A 247 7.96 1.03 4.91
C VAL A 247 6.55 1.56 4.75
N ASP A 248 5.91 1.17 3.64
CA ASP A 248 4.54 1.47 3.20
C ASP A 248 4.31 2.96 2.86
N SER A 249 4.67 3.86 3.76
CA SER A 249 4.58 5.32 3.61
C SER A 249 5.95 5.99 3.78
N ASP A 250 6.05 7.26 3.38
CA ASP A 250 7.22 8.06 3.73
C ASP A 250 7.25 8.33 5.24
N GLN A 251 8.23 7.71 5.91
CA GLN A 251 8.44 7.76 7.35
C GLN A 251 9.69 8.57 7.71
N SER A 252 10.30 9.25 6.74
CA SER A 252 11.50 10.07 6.95
C SER A 252 11.28 11.17 7.99
N GLY A 253 10.05 11.70 8.10
CA GLY A 253 9.69 12.72 9.09
C GLY A 253 9.66 12.24 10.55
N LEU A 254 9.58 10.93 10.82
CA LEU A 254 9.46 10.41 12.19
C LEU A 254 10.79 10.54 12.97
N HIS A 255 11.89 10.20 12.30
CA HIS A 255 13.25 10.36 12.83
C HIS A 255 14.15 10.89 11.70
N PRO A 256 14.11 12.21 11.42
CA PRO A 256 14.70 12.81 10.22
C PRO A 256 16.23 12.75 10.15
N ASP A 257 16.88 12.38 11.25
CA ASP A 257 18.34 12.19 11.34
C ASP A 257 18.76 10.71 11.17
N ASN A 258 17.80 9.79 11.08
CA ASN A 258 18.06 8.35 11.10
C ASN A 258 17.35 7.57 9.99
N VAL A 259 16.15 8.00 9.59
CA VAL A 259 15.40 7.34 8.51
C VAL A 259 15.91 7.87 7.17
N ILE A 260 16.72 7.07 6.48
CA ILE A 260 17.39 7.46 5.23
C ILE A 260 16.47 7.34 4.01
N ALA A 261 15.48 6.47 4.08
CA ALA A 261 14.46 6.30 3.06
C ALA A 261 13.27 5.51 3.61
N SER A 262 12.20 5.44 2.83
CA SER A 262 11.09 4.50 3.02
C SER A 262 10.83 3.70 1.77
N MET A 263 10.70 2.38 1.90
CA MET A 263 10.19 1.53 0.83
C MET A 263 8.68 1.65 0.79
N ILE A 264 8.16 2.46 -0.12
CA ILE A 264 6.74 2.79 -0.18
C ILE A 264 5.95 1.75 -0.97
N LYS A 265 4.72 1.53 -0.54
CA LYS A 265 3.66 0.87 -1.32
C LYS A 265 2.60 1.91 -1.65
N GLN A 266 2.16 1.97 -2.90
CA GLN A 266 1.12 2.91 -3.31
C GLN A 266 -0.29 2.38 -2.99
N ILE A 267 -0.57 2.10 -1.71
CA ILE A 267 -1.82 1.46 -1.27
C ILE A 267 -3.01 2.41 -1.46
N GLY A 268 -2.87 3.67 -1.06
CA GLY A 268 -3.88 4.69 -1.27
C GLY A 268 -4.20 4.90 -2.75
N ASN A 269 -3.18 4.89 -3.62
CA ASN A 269 -3.40 5.01 -5.07
C ASN A 269 -4.10 3.77 -5.62
N SER A 270 -3.71 2.56 -5.21
CA SER A 270 -4.35 1.34 -5.70
C SER A 270 -5.82 1.24 -5.29
N ILE A 271 -6.16 1.70 -4.07
CA ILE A 271 -7.54 1.80 -3.57
C ILE A 271 -8.32 2.82 -4.39
N TYR A 272 -7.80 4.03 -4.53
CA TYR A 272 -8.46 5.06 -5.32
C TYR A 272 -8.65 4.62 -6.79
N ASP A 273 -7.61 4.06 -7.41
CA ASP A 273 -7.67 3.54 -8.77
C ASP A 273 -8.72 2.45 -8.90
N SER A 274 -8.86 1.57 -7.90
CA SER A 274 -9.87 0.51 -7.88
C SER A 274 -11.27 1.11 -7.81
N ILE A 275 -11.50 2.13 -6.97
CA ILE A 275 -12.77 2.87 -6.93
C ILE A 275 -13.10 3.45 -8.30
N LYS A 276 -12.16 4.15 -8.95
CA LYS A 276 -12.39 4.74 -10.29
C LYS A 276 -12.67 3.68 -11.34
N GLN A 277 -11.91 2.58 -11.37
CA GLN A 277 -12.14 1.49 -12.31
C GLN A 277 -13.52 0.85 -12.13
N ILE A 278 -14.01 0.74 -10.89
CA ILE A 278 -15.34 0.18 -10.62
C ILE A 278 -16.45 1.15 -11.05
N GLN A 279 -16.30 2.45 -10.76
CA GLN A 279 -17.23 3.50 -11.21
C GLN A 279 -17.33 3.53 -12.74
N ASP A 280 -16.19 3.39 -13.42
CA ASP A 280 -16.08 3.41 -14.87
C ASP A 280 -16.52 2.09 -15.55
N GLY A 281 -16.84 1.05 -14.78
CA GLY A 281 -17.17 -0.29 -15.31
C GLY A 281 -15.99 -1.01 -15.97
N LYS A 282 -14.76 -0.64 -15.61
CA LYS A 282 -13.50 -1.18 -16.18
C LYS A 282 -12.76 -2.14 -15.24
N ALA A 283 -13.22 -2.29 -14.00
CA ALA A 283 -12.57 -3.17 -13.03
C ALA A 283 -12.61 -4.64 -13.49
N GLU A 284 -11.45 -5.29 -13.48
CA GLU A 284 -11.29 -6.67 -13.89
C GLU A 284 -11.45 -7.62 -12.69
N PHE A 285 -12.69 -7.87 -12.27
CA PHE A 285 -12.97 -8.85 -11.22
C PHE A 285 -12.53 -10.27 -11.62
N GLY A 286 -12.18 -11.10 -10.63
CA GLY A 286 -11.60 -12.42 -10.80
C GLY A 286 -10.13 -12.43 -11.24
N LYS A 287 -9.49 -11.25 -11.31
CA LYS A 287 -8.08 -11.10 -11.67
C LYS A 287 -7.26 -10.49 -10.54
N LEU A 288 -5.95 -10.76 -10.61
CA LEU A 288 -4.93 -10.13 -9.79
C LEU A 288 -4.31 -8.95 -10.56
N LYS A 289 -4.28 -7.78 -9.92
CA LYS A 289 -3.52 -6.60 -10.35
C LYS A 289 -2.25 -6.46 -9.52
N ILE A 290 -1.09 -6.30 -10.17
CA ILE A 290 0.20 -6.15 -9.51
C ILE A 290 0.70 -4.71 -9.62
N TYR A 291 1.08 -4.12 -8.49
CA TYR A 291 1.70 -2.81 -8.35
C TYR A 291 3.20 -3.00 -8.03
N GLY A 292 4.07 -2.71 -9.00
CA GLY A 292 5.53 -2.90 -8.93
C GLY A 292 6.31 -1.65 -9.31
N LEU A 293 7.63 -1.76 -9.52
CA LEU A 293 8.47 -0.60 -9.88
C LEU A 293 8.11 -0.04 -11.26
N ALA A 294 7.74 -0.90 -12.21
CA ALA A 294 7.46 -0.51 -13.60
C ALA A 294 6.21 0.37 -13.75
N ASN A 295 5.24 0.26 -12.82
CA ASN A 295 4.05 1.10 -12.76
C ASN A 295 4.01 1.99 -11.52
N GLU A 296 5.19 2.22 -10.90
CA GLU A 296 5.39 3.05 -9.71
C GLU A 296 4.55 2.64 -8.49
N GLY A 297 4.04 1.42 -8.48
CA GLY A 297 3.22 0.85 -7.41
C GLY A 297 3.99 0.54 -6.13
N VAL A 298 5.30 0.35 -6.24
CA VAL A 298 6.25 0.37 -5.13
C VAL A 298 7.44 1.26 -5.49
N GLY A 299 8.25 1.62 -4.49
CA GLY A 299 9.46 2.39 -4.74
C GLY A 299 10.20 2.75 -3.46
N LEU A 300 11.18 3.64 -3.61
CA LEU A 300 11.94 4.17 -2.49
C LEU A 300 11.78 5.70 -2.47
N VAL A 301 11.31 6.24 -1.36
CA VAL A 301 11.31 7.69 -1.10
C VAL A 301 12.51 8.01 -0.24
N TYR A 302 13.39 8.87 -0.72
CA TYR A 302 14.63 9.22 -0.03
C TYR A 302 14.40 10.35 0.98
N ASN A 303 15.12 10.29 2.10
CA ASN A 303 15.36 11.47 2.91
C ASN A 303 16.48 12.30 2.27
N ASP A 304 16.10 13.39 1.60
CA ASP A 304 17.04 14.25 0.88
C ASP A 304 18.13 14.86 1.75
N LYS A 305 17.90 14.97 3.06
CA LYS A 305 18.88 15.44 4.04
C LYS A 305 20.02 14.44 4.27
N LEU A 306 19.71 13.14 4.18
CA LEU A 306 20.63 12.07 4.58
C LEU A 306 21.23 11.30 3.40
N VAL A 307 20.56 11.30 2.24
CA VAL A 307 21.02 10.55 1.07
C VAL A 307 21.54 11.52 0.00
N PRO A 308 22.86 11.52 -0.29
CA PRO A 308 23.43 12.36 -1.34
C PRO A 308 22.95 11.99 -2.75
N ALA A 309 23.05 12.94 -3.68
CA ALA A 309 22.56 12.78 -5.04
C ALA A 309 23.26 11.66 -5.82
N ASP A 310 24.57 11.44 -5.61
CA ASP A 310 25.30 10.36 -6.28
C ASP A 310 24.88 8.97 -5.74
N ILE A 311 24.50 8.88 -4.46
CA ILE A 311 23.93 7.66 -3.88
C ILE A 311 22.53 7.39 -4.44
N LYS A 312 21.68 8.41 -4.57
CA LYS A 312 20.37 8.28 -5.24
C LYS A 312 20.53 7.78 -6.66
N ALA A 313 21.44 8.37 -7.43
CA ALA A 313 21.72 7.95 -8.80
C ALA A 313 22.16 6.48 -8.90
N LYS A 314 22.93 5.94 -7.94
CA LYS A 314 23.28 4.52 -7.88
C LYS A 314 22.05 3.63 -7.67
N VAL A 315 21.17 4.01 -6.76
CA VAL A 315 19.93 3.25 -6.49
C VAL A 315 18.94 3.37 -7.66
N ASP A 316 18.81 4.55 -8.27
CA ASP A 316 17.96 4.76 -9.45
C ASP A 316 18.45 3.97 -10.67
N ALA A 317 19.77 3.85 -10.85
CA ALA A 317 20.33 2.97 -11.86
C ALA A 317 19.95 1.50 -11.60
N ALA A 318 19.94 1.06 -10.33
CA ALA A 318 19.48 -0.27 -9.95
C ALA A 318 17.98 -0.45 -10.23
N LYS A 319 17.15 0.57 -9.95
CA LYS A 319 15.72 0.60 -10.32
C LYS A 319 15.53 0.41 -11.82
N ALA A 320 16.28 1.14 -12.66
CA ALA A 320 16.19 1.02 -14.11
C ALA A 320 16.51 -0.41 -14.61
N LYS A 321 17.45 -1.10 -13.96
CA LYS A 321 17.79 -2.50 -14.28
C LYS A 321 16.69 -3.47 -13.89
N VAL A 322 16.02 -3.26 -12.75
CA VAL A 322 14.86 -4.07 -12.37
C VAL A 322 13.69 -3.83 -13.32
N VAL A 323 13.37 -2.57 -13.63
CA VAL A 323 12.26 -2.21 -14.55
C VAL A 323 12.48 -2.73 -15.97
N SER A 324 13.72 -2.72 -16.46
CA SER A 324 14.05 -3.28 -17.78
C SER A 324 14.14 -4.80 -17.82
N GLY A 325 14.16 -5.47 -16.67
CA GLY A 325 14.32 -6.92 -16.55
C GLY A 325 15.77 -7.41 -16.67
N GLU A 326 16.77 -6.52 -16.76
CA GLU A 326 18.19 -6.88 -16.63
C GLU A 326 18.45 -7.58 -15.28
N ILE A 327 17.78 -7.10 -14.23
CA ILE A 327 17.78 -7.72 -12.90
C ILE A 327 16.38 -8.23 -12.62
N LYS A 328 16.25 -9.56 -12.54
CA LYS A 328 15.04 -10.21 -12.04
C LYS A 328 15.13 -10.37 -10.53
N VAL A 329 14.21 -9.73 -9.81
CA VAL A 329 14.13 -9.85 -8.35
C VAL A 329 13.33 -11.10 -8.00
N ASP A 330 13.89 -11.92 -7.11
CA ASP A 330 13.24 -13.14 -6.63
C ASP A 330 12.00 -12.81 -5.80
N THR A 331 11.01 -13.70 -5.83
CA THR A 331 9.77 -13.55 -5.05
C THR A 331 9.52 -14.77 -4.16
N ALA A 332 8.92 -14.53 -2.99
CA ALA A 332 8.47 -15.57 -2.09
C ALA A 332 7.15 -16.23 -2.54
N PHE A 333 6.42 -15.63 -3.47
CA PHE A 333 5.20 -16.20 -4.04
C PHE A 333 5.56 -17.23 -5.12
N LYS A 334 4.97 -18.43 -5.04
CA LYS A 334 5.19 -19.53 -5.98
C LYS A 334 3.92 -19.89 -6.73
#